data_AF-A0A7S9CWY7-F1
#
_entry.id   AF-A0A7S9CWY7-F1
#
_cell.length_a   1.000
_cell.length_b   1.000
_cell.length_c   1.000
_cell.angle_alpha   90.00
_cell.angle_beta   90.00
_cell.angle_gamma   90.00
#
_symmetry.space_group_name_H-M   'P 1'
#
loop_
_entity.id
_entity.type
_entity.pdbx_description
1 polymer ?
#
loop_
_entity_poly.entity_id
_entity_poly.type
_entity_poly.pdbx_seq_one_letter_code
_entity_poly.pdbx_strand_id
1 'polypeptide(L)'
;MPLYIADYLKKTTHLGALESGAYLHLIMDYWQNDGLPSDDRQLARIARLTDREWRKLKSTLQAFFYDGWKHKRIDEEIRHAADISEKRKNAVLEREQKRLHERNKQGSNDPSIDASNDRSNGPSNDDTLHTTHFTKEEPIQVGKTLSTERGRVQ
;
A
#
# COMPACT_ATOMS: atom_id res chain seq x y z
N MET A 1 4.11 4.06 7.31
CA MET A 1 4.51 5.05 8.32
C MET A 1 3.66 4.82 9.56
N PRO A 2 4.23 4.76 10.78
CA PRO A 2 3.44 4.90 12.00
C PRO A 2 2.87 6.33 12.06
N LEU A 3 1.55 6.48 11.95
CA LEU A 3 0.90 7.79 12.05
C LEU A 3 0.58 8.09 13.52
N TYR A 4 1.36 8.98 14.13
CA TYR A 4 1.08 9.47 15.47
C TYR A 4 0.07 10.62 15.41
N ILE A 5 -1.17 10.33 15.77
CA ILE A 5 -2.29 11.28 15.66
C ILE A 5 -2.03 12.57 16.46
N ALA A 6 -1.44 12.46 17.65
CA ALA A 6 -1.14 13.63 18.48
C ALA A 6 -0.13 14.58 17.81
N ASP A 7 0.94 14.02 17.21
CA ASP A 7 1.96 14.79 16.49
C ASP A 7 1.38 15.44 15.23
N TYR A 8 0.53 14.70 14.52
CA TYR A 8 -0.20 15.20 13.36
C TYR A 8 -1.08 16.39 13.75
N LEU A 9 -1.97 16.22 14.75
CA LEU A 9 -2.87 17.27 15.21
C LEU A 9 -2.10 18.49 15.68
N LYS A 10 -1.03 18.33 16.45
CA LYS A 10 -0.18 19.43 16.91
C LYS A 10 0.40 20.24 15.74
N LYS A 11 0.83 19.57 14.67
CA LYS A 11 1.37 20.22 13.47
C LYS A 11 0.29 20.90 12.62
N THR A 12 -0.92 20.35 12.58
CA THR A 12 -2.00 20.84 11.71
C THR A 12 -3.08 21.66 12.44
N THR A 13 -2.89 21.99 13.73
CA THR A 13 -3.94 22.66 14.54
C THR A 13 -4.39 24.00 13.95
N HIS A 14 -3.49 24.71 13.27
CA HIS A 14 -3.75 26.02 12.68
C HIS A 14 -4.27 25.93 11.22
N LEU A 15 -4.34 24.73 10.65
CA LEU A 15 -4.76 24.51 9.27
C LEU A 15 -6.26 24.25 9.18
N GLY A 16 -6.86 24.68 8.07
CA GLY A 16 -8.20 24.26 7.71
C GLY A 16 -8.27 22.76 7.40
N ALA A 17 -9.48 22.19 7.40
CA ALA A 17 -9.68 20.77 7.11
C ALA A 17 -9.11 20.34 5.74
N LEU A 18 -9.25 21.20 4.72
CA LEU A 18 -8.73 20.95 3.38
C LEU A 18 -7.20 20.93 3.34
N GLU A 19 -6.56 21.91 3.99
CA GLU A 19 -5.09 22.00 4.08
C GLU A 19 -4.50 20.81 4.87
N SER A 20 -5.15 20.46 5.98
CA SER A 20 -4.79 19.31 6.81
C SER A 20 -4.87 18.01 5.99
N GLY A 21 -5.98 17.78 5.29
CA GLY A 21 -6.14 16.60 4.42
C GLY A 21 -5.13 16.57 3.26
N ALA A 22 -4.88 17.71 2.62
CA ALA A 22 -3.88 17.83 1.55
C ALA A 22 -2.47 17.47 2.06
N TYR A 23 -2.08 18.01 3.22
CA TYR A 23 -0.81 17.67 3.87
C TYR A 23 -0.73 16.17 4.20
N LEU A 24 -1.79 15.58 4.75
CA LEU A 24 -1.84 14.15 5.05
C LEU A 24 -1.60 13.29 3.80
N HIS A 25 -2.25 13.63 2.68
CA HIS A 25 -2.06 12.90 1.43
C HIS A 25 -0.63 13.00 0.89
N LEU A 26 -0.01 14.18 0.96
CA LEU A 26 1.38 14.37 0.55
C LEU A 26 2.35 13.52 1.37
N ILE A 27 2.23 13.49 2.70
CA ILE A 27 3.14 12.69 3.54
C ILE A 27 2.92 11.18 3.38
N MET A 28 1.69 10.74 3.05
CA MET A 28 1.40 9.34 2.77
C MET A 28 2.00 8.87 1.45
N ASP A 29 1.96 9.72 0.41
CA ASP A 29 2.60 9.42 -0.87
C ASP A 29 4.12 9.46 -0.75
N TYR A 30 4.66 10.47 -0.05
CA TYR A 30 6.08 10.58 0.27
C TYR A 30 6.61 9.29 0.92
N TRP A 31 5.89 8.75 1.91
CA TRP A 31 6.27 7.50 2.56
C TRP A 31 6.34 6.31 1.60
N GLN A 32 5.42 6.24 0.65
CA GLN A 32 5.34 5.11 -0.29
C GLN A 32 6.40 5.18 -1.38
N ASN A 33 6.77 6.40 -1.80
CA ASN A 33 7.63 6.63 -2.95
C ASN A 33 9.04 7.14 -2.58
N ASP A 34 9.37 7.26 -1.29
CA ASP A 34 10.62 7.85 -0.78
C ASP A 34 10.89 9.29 -1.29
N GLY A 35 9.80 10.03 -1.51
CA GLY A 35 9.85 11.36 -2.08
C GLY A 35 8.55 11.79 -2.73
N LEU A 36 8.51 13.07 -3.10
CA LEU A 36 7.43 13.67 -3.87
C LEU A 36 7.95 14.18 -5.22
N PRO A 37 7.11 14.19 -6.26
CA PRO A 37 7.45 14.78 -7.54
C PRO A 37 7.62 16.30 -7.40
N SER A 38 8.38 16.92 -8.31
CA SER A 38 8.57 18.37 -8.35
C SER A 38 7.52 19.11 -9.18
N ASP A 39 6.69 18.38 -9.93
CA ASP A 39 5.65 18.95 -10.79
C ASP A 39 4.39 19.30 -9.99
N ASP A 40 3.95 20.55 -10.10
CA ASP A 40 2.80 21.11 -9.39
C ASP A 40 1.49 20.37 -9.69
N ARG A 41 1.29 19.89 -10.92
CA ARG A 41 0.06 19.17 -11.28
C ARG A 41 0.02 17.79 -10.64
N GLN A 42 1.15 17.09 -10.60
CA GLN A 42 1.26 15.82 -9.89
C GLN A 42 1.03 16.01 -8.40
N LEU A 43 1.65 17.02 -7.80
CA LEU A 43 1.45 17.33 -6.38
C LEU A 43 0.01 17.69 -6.05
N ALA A 44 -0.66 18.48 -6.89
CA ALA A 44 -2.08 18.80 -6.74
C ALA A 44 -2.96 17.53 -6.74
N ARG A 45 -2.68 16.59 -7.66
CA ARG A 45 -3.39 15.30 -7.73
C ARG A 45 -3.15 14.44 -6.50
N ILE A 46 -1.91 14.34 -6.04
CA ILE A 46 -1.55 13.61 -4.81
C ILE A 46 -2.30 14.22 -3.62
N ALA A 47 -2.25 15.55 -3.48
CA ALA A 47 -2.94 16.29 -2.42
C ALA A 47 -4.48 16.28 -2.54
N ARG A 48 -5.03 15.71 -3.62
CA ARG A 48 -6.47 15.70 -3.95
C ARG A 48 -7.08 17.10 -4.08
N LEU A 49 -6.31 18.02 -4.65
CA LEU A 49 -6.71 19.40 -4.87
C LEU A 49 -6.91 19.67 -6.36
N THR A 50 -7.84 20.58 -6.67
CA THR A 50 -7.89 21.19 -8.01
C THR A 50 -6.68 22.12 -8.21
N ASP A 51 -6.30 22.40 -9.46
CA ASP A 51 -5.21 23.33 -9.78
C ASP A 51 -5.39 24.72 -9.13
N ARG A 52 -6.64 25.17 -8.98
CA ARG A 52 -6.98 26.44 -8.35
C ARG A 52 -6.75 26.41 -6.84
N GLU A 53 -7.12 25.32 -6.18
CA GLU A 53 -6.88 25.14 -4.74
C GLU A 53 -5.39 24.96 -4.45
N TRP A 54 -4.72 24.12 -5.26
CA TRP A 54 -3.27 23.93 -5.18
C TRP A 54 -2.52 25.24 -5.18
N ARG A 55 -2.79 26.11 -6.16
CA ARG A 55 -2.15 27.44 -6.24
C ARG A 55 -2.35 28.31 -4.99
N LYS A 56 -3.45 28.15 -4.27
CA LYS A 56 -3.72 28.91 -3.04
C LYS A 56 -3.03 28.29 -1.83
N LEU A 57 -3.02 26.96 -1.74
CA LEU A 57 -2.56 26.22 -0.57
C LEU A 57 -1.09 25.84 -0.65
N LYS A 58 -0.47 25.85 -1.84
CA LYS A 58 0.91 25.41 -2.08
C LYS A 58 1.89 26.09 -1.14
N SER A 59 1.79 27.41 -0.94
CA SER A 59 2.71 28.13 -0.04
C SER A 59 2.58 27.67 1.41
N THR A 60 1.36 27.43 1.87
CA THR A 60 1.08 26.91 3.22
C THR A 60 1.61 25.49 3.38
N LEU A 61 1.37 24.63 2.39
CA LEU A 61 1.83 23.24 2.41
C LEU A 61 3.36 23.15 2.32
N GLN A 62 3.98 23.94 1.45
CA GLN A 62 5.43 23.99 1.27
C GLN A 62 6.16 24.34 2.57
N ALA A 63 5.56 25.10 3.49
CA ALA A 63 6.16 25.44 4.78
C ALA A 63 6.44 24.21 5.68
N PHE A 64 5.81 23.06 5.41
CA PHE A 64 6.06 21.80 6.10
C PHE A 64 7.19 20.97 5.46
N PHE A 65 7.65 21.34 4.27
CA PHE A 65 8.66 20.63 3.51
C PHE A 65 9.90 21.50 3.28
N TYR A 66 11.06 20.86 3.20
CA TYR A 66 12.29 21.51 2.72
C TYR A 66 12.26 21.61 1.20
N ASP A 67 13.26 22.32 0.65
CA ASP A 67 13.45 22.44 -0.80
C ASP A 67 13.42 21.05 -1.48
N GLY A 68 12.73 20.99 -2.61
CA GLY A 68 12.49 19.72 -3.32
C GLY A 68 11.45 18.81 -2.66
N TRP A 69 10.52 19.37 -1.87
CA TRP A 69 9.43 18.64 -1.21
C TRP A 69 9.90 17.55 -0.25
N LYS A 70 11.05 17.74 0.39
CA LYS A 70 11.67 16.77 1.32
C LYS A 70 11.17 16.93 2.75
N HIS A 71 11.14 15.83 3.52
CA HIS A 71 10.65 15.86 4.90
C HIS A 71 11.51 15.00 5.84
N LYS A 72 12.40 15.67 6.59
CA LYS A 72 13.43 15.07 7.45
C LYS A 72 12.92 13.93 8.35
N ARG A 73 11.82 14.15 9.09
CA ARG A 73 11.28 13.11 9.97
C ARG A 73 10.83 11.87 9.20
N ILE A 74 10.23 12.05 8.02
CA ILE A 74 9.72 10.92 7.24
C ILE A 74 10.89 10.13 6.67
N ASP A 75 11.94 10.82 6.21
CA ASP A 75 13.19 10.18 5.77
C ASP A 75 13.82 9.33 6.88
N GLU A 76 13.85 9.84 8.11
CA GLU A 76 14.36 9.10 9.28
C GLU A 76 13.53 7.85 9.56
N GLU A 77 12.20 7.96 9.48
CA GLU A 77 11.27 6.85 9.70
C GLU A 77 11.36 5.80 8.58
N ILE A 78 11.58 6.20 7.32
CA ILE A 78 11.80 5.29 6.18
C ILE A 78 13.08 4.49 6.41
N ARG A 79 14.19 5.16 6.77
CA ARG A 79 15.46 4.49 7.09
C ARG A 79 15.30 3.51 8.24
N HIS A 80 14.63 3.94 9.31
CA HIS A 80 14.39 3.07 10.46
C HIS A 80 13.57 1.82 10.10
N ALA A 81 12.52 1.98 9.28
CA ALA A 81 11.72 0.86 8.80
C ALA A 81 12.54 -0.10 7.92
N ALA A 82 13.42 0.43 7.06
CA ALA A 82 14.34 -0.37 6.25
C ALA A 82 15.30 -1.19 7.13
N ASP A 83 15.92 -0.57 8.14
CA ASP A 83 16.83 -1.25 9.07
C ASP A 83 16.14 -2.40 9.83
N ILE A 84 14.90 -2.16 10.29
CA ILE A 84 14.12 -3.20 10.98
C ILE A 84 13.80 -4.34 10.02
N SER A 85 13.40 -4.03 8.78
CA SER A 85 13.08 -5.02 7.76
C SER A 85 14.28 -5.89 7.44
N GLU A 86 15.46 -5.28 7.26
CA GLU A 86 16.71 -5.98 6.98
C GLU A 86 17.11 -6.91 8.14
N LYS A 87 17.08 -6.40 9.39
CA LYS A 87 17.36 -7.23 10.58
C LYS A 87 16.43 -8.44 10.67
N ARG A 88 15.14 -8.25 10.39
CA ARG A 88 14.16 -9.36 10.38
C ARG A 88 14.47 -10.35 9.28
N LYS A 89 14.79 -9.89 8.07
CA LYS A 89 15.18 -10.75 6.95
C LYS A 89 16.42 -11.58 7.30
N ASN A 90 17.47 -10.96 7.84
CA ASN A 90 18.70 -11.66 8.23
C ASN A 90 18.45 -12.69 9.33
N ALA A 91 17.65 -12.36 10.34
CA ALA A 91 17.28 -13.30 11.39
C ALA A 91 16.50 -14.52 10.87
N VAL A 92 15.66 -14.34 9.84
CA VAL A 92 14.97 -15.47 9.16
C VAL A 92 15.98 -16.32 8.41
N LEU A 93 16.86 -15.72 7.61
CA LEU A 93 17.89 -16.44 6.87
C LEU A 93 18.84 -17.23 7.78
N GLU A 94 19.26 -16.65 8.91
CA GLU A 94 20.09 -17.35 9.89
C GLU A 94 19.38 -18.57 10.50
N ARG A 95 18.07 -18.45 10.80
CA ARG A 95 17.27 -19.56 11.30
C ARG A 95 17.14 -20.67 10.26
N GLU A 96 16.92 -20.30 9.00
CA GLU A 96 16.85 -21.27 7.91
C GLU A 96 18.18 -21.98 7.69
N GLN A 97 19.30 -21.25 7.71
CA GLN A 97 20.62 -21.86 7.63
C GLN A 97 20.87 -22.82 8.79
N LYS A 98 20.59 -22.44 10.04
CA LYS A 98 20.73 -23.34 11.20
C LYS A 98 19.91 -24.61 11.02
N ARG A 99 18.65 -24.51 10.59
CA ARG A 99 17.78 -25.65 10.30
C ARG A 99 18.34 -26.57 9.21
N LEU A 100 18.95 -26.02 8.16
CA LEU A 100 19.58 -26.81 7.09
C LEU A 100 20.84 -27.53 7.60
N HIS A 101 21.68 -26.85 8.40
CA HIS A 101 22.88 -27.46 8.99
C HIS A 101 22.53 -28.58 9.97
N GLU A 102 21.48 -28.41 10.79
CA GLU A 102 20.97 -29.45 11.69
C GLU A 102 20.44 -30.65 10.91
N ARG A 103 19.65 -30.42 9.86
CA ARG A 103 19.16 -31.47 8.97
C ARG A 103 20.30 -32.25 8.32
N ASN A 104 21.32 -31.57 7.81
CA ASN A 104 22.47 -32.23 7.18
C ASN A 104 23.31 -33.03 8.19
N LYS A 105 23.36 -32.61 9.46
CA LYS A 105 24.00 -33.40 10.54
C LYS A 105 23.20 -34.64 10.95
N GLN A 106 21.88 -34.62 10.78
CA GLN A 106 21.00 -35.75 11.08
C GLN A 106 20.75 -36.67 9.88
N GLY A 107 21.13 -36.25 8.67
CA GLY A 107 21.15 -37.03 7.44
C GLY A 107 22.36 -37.96 7.32
N SER A 108 22.53 -38.88 8.28
CA SER A 108 23.39 -40.06 8.16
C SER A 108 22.81 -41.26 8.91
N ASN A 109 21.47 -41.39 8.90
CA ASN A 109 20.77 -42.63 9.25
C ASN A 109 19.66 -42.80 8.21
N ASP A 110 19.88 -43.72 7.27
CA ASP A 110 18.95 -44.15 6.25
C ASP A 110 17.99 -45.19 6.87
N PRO A 111 16.69 -44.90 7.08
CA PRO A 111 15.73 -45.96 7.31
C PRO A 111 15.28 -46.47 5.94
N SER A 112 15.81 -47.64 5.60
CA SER A 112 15.32 -48.54 4.55
C SER A 112 13.81 -48.39 4.34
N ILE A 113 13.43 -48.10 3.09
CA ILE A 113 12.07 -48.12 2.60
C ILE A 113 11.60 -49.59 2.62
N ASP A 114 10.90 -50.02 3.68
CA ASP A 114 10.09 -51.24 3.62
C ASP A 114 8.72 -50.87 3.05
N ALA A 115 8.52 -51.29 1.80
CA ALA A 115 7.24 -51.22 1.12
C ALA A 115 6.37 -52.39 1.59
N SER A 116 5.53 -52.16 2.60
CA SER A 116 4.38 -53.03 2.87
C SER A 116 3.10 -52.21 2.85
N ASN A 117 2.41 -52.35 1.74
CA ASN A 117 1.09 -51.84 1.42
C ASN A 117 0.04 -52.54 2.31
N ASP A 118 -0.64 -51.83 3.20
CA ASP A 118 -1.96 -52.24 3.67
C ASP A 118 -2.94 -51.07 3.66
N ARG A 119 -4.03 -51.31 2.95
CA ARG A 119 -5.10 -50.36 2.63
C ARG A 119 -6.17 -50.52 3.70
N SER A 120 -6.53 -49.46 4.42
CA SER A 120 -7.93 -49.03 4.55
C SER A 120 -8.14 -47.85 5.52
N ASN A 121 -8.77 -46.80 4.95
CA ASN A 121 -9.85 -45.98 5.50
C ASN A 121 -9.58 -44.63 6.22
N GLY A 122 -9.65 -43.54 5.43
CA GLY A 122 -10.33 -42.25 5.74
C GLY A 122 -9.55 -41.17 6.51
N PRO A 123 -9.91 -39.86 6.40
CA PRO A 123 -11.14 -39.28 5.86
C PRO A 123 -10.96 -38.20 4.77
N SER A 124 -12.12 -37.83 4.23
CA SER A 124 -12.50 -36.95 3.13
C SER A 124 -11.97 -35.50 3.09
N ASN A 125 -11.64 -35.09 1.86
CA ASN A 125 -12.04 -33.89 1.09
C ASN A 125 -11.67 -32.49 1.63
N ASP A 126 -11.26 -31.49 0.84
CA ASP A 126 -11.00 -31.30 -0.59
C ASP A 126 -10.42 -29.89 -0.70
N ASP A 127 -9.19 -29.75 -1.22
CA ASP A 127 -8.57 -28.49 -1.61
C ASP A 127 -8.42 -28.54 -3.14
N THR A 128 -9.28 -27.85 -3.88
CA THR A 128 -9.12 -27.68 -5.33
C THR A 128 -8.91 -26.20 -5.65
N LEU A 129 -7.65 -25.83 -5.91
CA LEU A 129 -7.24 -24.59 -6.55
C LEU A 129 -7.58 -24.67 -8.05
N HIS A 130 -8.45 -23.79 -8.55
CA HIS A 130 -8.63 -23.59 -9.99
C HIS A 130 -7.98 -22.28 -10.43
N THR A 131 -6.99 -22.38 -11.32
CA THR A 131 -6.38 -21.24 -12.00
C THR A 131 -7.02 -21.00 -13.38
N THR A 132 -6.96 -19.73 -13.81
CA THR A 132 -7.09 -19.14 -15.16
C THR A 132 -8.39 -19.27 -15.97
N HIS A 133 -9.05 -18.12 -16.22
CA HIS A 133 -9.11 -17.45 -17.54
C HIS A 133 -9.96 -16.15 -17.45
N PHE A 134 -9.34 -14.97 -17.61
CA PHE A 134 -10.02 -13.69 -17.71
C PHE A 134 -9.96 -13.20 -19.16
N THR A 135 -11.11 -13.16 -19.83
CA THR A 135 -11.26 -12.67 -21.22
C THR A 135 -12.10 -11.38 -21.21
N LYS A 136 -11.72 -10.47 -22.11
CA LYS A 136 -12.09 -9.05 -22.24
C LYS A 136 -13.59 -8.71 -22.35
N GLU A 137 -13.91 -7.57 -21.71
CA GLU A 137 -14.83 -6.45 -21.99
C GLU A 137 -16.00 -6.55 -23.00
N GLU A 138 -17.16 -5.99 -22.61
CA GLU A 138 -17.94 -4.97 -23.34
C GLU A 138 -19.09 -4.39 -22.43
N PRO A 139 -19.68 -3.21 -22.74
CA PRO A 139 -19.86 -2.11 -21.77
C PRO A 139 -21.27 -1.86 -21.21
N ILE A 140 -21.34 -1.09 -20.11
CA ILE A 140 -22.55 -0.62 -19.43
C ILE A 140 -23.05 0.68 -20.08
N GLN A 141 -24.29 0.68 -20.58
CA GLN A 141 -24.94 1.87 -21.14
C GLN A 141 -25.49 2.77 -20.02
N VAL A 142 -25.05 4.04 -20.02
CA VAL A 142 -25.50 5.10 -19.10
C VAL A 142 -26.73 5.80 -19.66
N GLY A 143 -27.82 5.74 -18.88
CA GLY A 143 -28.75 6.83 -18.56
C GLY A 143 -29.51 7.54 -19.67
N LYS A 144 -30.84 7.63 -19.52
CA LYS A 144 -31.57 8.84 -19.94
C LYS A 144 -32.66 9.21 -18.95
N THR A 145 -32.55 10.46 -18.54
CA THR A 145 -33.31 11.26 -17.60
C THR A 145 -34.75 11.51 -18.05
N LEU A 146 -35.63 11.76 -17.08
CA LEU A 146 -36.91 12.44 -17.28
C LEU A 146 -36.70 13.74 -18.07
N SER A 147 -37.58 13.98 -19.05
CA SER A 147 -37.88 15.33 -19.51
C SER A 147 -39.37 15.44 -19.81
N THR A 148 -39.99 16.34 -19.06
CA THR A 148 -41.30 16.95 -19.27
C THR A 148 -41.42 17.57 -20.67
N GLU A 149 -42.67 17.68 -21.12
CA GLU A 149 -43.22 18.66 -22.08
C GLU A 149 -43.35 18.23 -23.57
N ARG A 150 -44.59 18.00 -24.04
CA ARG A 150 -45.39 19.00 -24.82
C ARG A 150 -46.56 18.40 -25.61
N GLY A 151 -47.66 19.14 -25.58
CA GLY A 151 -48.65 19.26 -26.65
C GLY A 151 -49.85 20.05 -26.13
N ARG A 152 -50.51 20.95 -26.85
CA ARG A 152 -50.32 21.64 -28.13
C ARG A 152 -51.37 22.77 -28.08
N VAL A 153 -51.07 23.90 -28.72
CA VAL A 153 -51.97 25.03 -28.98
C VAL A 153 -53.14 24.62 -29.89
N GLN A 154 -54.37 24.86 -29.46
CA GLN A 154 -55.46 25.56 -30.19
C GLN A 154 -56.39 26.19 -29.15
#